data_AF-A0A2T7VSM4-F1
#
_entry.id   AF-A0A2T7VSM4-F1
#
_cell.length_a   1.000
_cell.length_b   1.000
_cell.length_c   1.000
_cell.angle_alpha   90.00
_cell.angle_beta   90.00
_cell.angle_gamma   90.00
#
_symmetry.space_group_name_H-M   'P 1'
#
loop_
_entity.id
_entity.type
_entity.pdbx_description
1 polymer ?
#
loop_
_entity_poly.entity_id
_entity_poly.type
_entity_poly.pdbx_seq_one_letter_code
_entity_poly.pdbx_strand_id
1 'polypeptide(L)'
;MDHNSANAAEALAFIEQSRLRLAAASGVPPIRHAAFAALIGALVASPMAPGISRFVVLIGIFVALIAIIRWDRRRMGMFINGYRAGKTRWITFAMLGVILPLHMLGFWLMIDHGIRWAPLALALVASAIAYGGSVWWCRVFRRELLGSLA
;
A
#
# COMPACT_ATOMS: atom_id res chain seq x y z
N MET A 1 33.03 -4.17 -34.22
CA MET A 1 32.01 -3.78 -33.22
C MET A 1 30.72 -4.43 -33.65
N ASP A 2 30.28 -5.43 -32.90
CA ASP A 2 29.23 -6.34 -33.34
C ASP A 2 27.86 -5.67 -33.25
N HIS A 3 27.12 -5.67 -34.36
CA HIS A 3 25.78 -5.11 -34.48
C HIS A 3 24.82 -5.56 -33.35
N ASN A 4 25.04 -6.76 -32.81
CA ASN A 4 24.29 -7.32 -31.69
C ASN A 4 24.55 -6.59 -30.35
N SER A 5 25.77 -6.12 -30.12
CA SER A 5 26.13 -5.33 -28.92
C SER A 5 25.55 -3.92 -28.96
N ALA A 6 25.49 -3.30 -30.15
CA ALA A 6 24.85 -2.01 -30.36
C ALA A 6 23.33 -2.09 -30.13
N ASN A 7 22.66 -3.11 -30.70
CA ASN A 7 21.23 -3.35 -30.49
C ASN A 7 20.90 -3.66 -29.02
N ALA A 8 21.77 -4.40 -28.33
CA ALA A 8 21.60 -4.69 -26.90
C ALA A 8 21.72 -3.42 -26.04
N ALA A 9 22.69 -2.55 -26.34
CA ALA A 9 22.87 -1.27 -25.65
C ALA A 9 21.68 -0.33 -25.88
N GLU A 10 21.16 -0.28 -27.11
CA GLU A 10 20.00 0.53 -27.48
C GLU A 10 18.71 0.04 -26.81
N ALA A 11 18.51 -1.28 -26.75
CA ALA A 11 17.39 -1.89 -26.04
C ALA A 11 17.43 -1.63 -24.53
N LEU A 12 18.62 -1.67 -23.92
CA LEU A 12 18.82 -1.33 -22.51
C LEU A 12 18.52 0.15 -22.25
N ALA A 13 19.02 1.06 -23.10
CA ALA A 13 18.75 2.48 -23.02
C ALA A 13 17.25 2.81 -23.16
N PHE A 14 16.51 2.08 -24.00
CA PHE A 14 15.06 2.22 -24.14
C PHE A 14 14.31 1.75 -22.88
N ILE A 15 14.71 0.63 -22.30
CA ILE A 15 14.15 0.14 -21.03
C ILE A 15 14.43 1.14 -19.90
N GLU A 16 15.64 1.69 -19.85
CA GLU A 16 16.09 2.69 -18.88
C GLU A 16 15.31 4.01 -19.00
N GLN A 17 15.15 4.55 -20.20
CA GLN A 17 14.29 5.71 -20.44
C GLN A 17 12.83 5.45 -20.07
N SER A 18 12.31 4.25 -20.32
CA SER A 18 10.95 3.86 -19.93
C SER A 18 10.80 3.82 -18.40
N ARG A 19 11.81 3.32 -17.68
CA ARG A 19 11.85 3.32 -16.21
C ARG A 19 11.96 4.72 -15.64
N LEU A 20 12.76 5.60 -16.24
CA LEU A 20 12.88 7.01 -15.85
C LEU A 20 11.57 7.78 -16.05
N ARG A 21 10.85 7.54 -17.15
CA ARG A 21 9.52 8.13 -17.38
C ARG A 21 8.49 7.64 -16.35
N LEU A 22 8.53 6.37 -15.96
CA LEU A 22 7.70 5.83 -14.88
C LEU A 22 8.08 6.39 -13.49
N ALA A 23 9.37 6.60 -13.24
CA ALA A 23 9.88 7.21 -12.00
C ALA A 23 9.53 8.72 -11.90
N ALA A 24 9.53 9.43 -13.03
CA ALA A 24 9.11 10.83 -13.11
C ALA A 24 7.59 10.99 -13.01
N ALA A 25 6.81 10.06 -13.59
CA ALA A 25 5.35 10.06 -13.53
C ALA A 25 4.78 9.53 -12.19
N SER A 26 5.60 8.95 -11.30
CA SER A 26 5.16 8.33 -10.04
C SER A 26 4.96 9.33 -8.88
N GLY A 27 4.47 10.52 -9.20
CA GLY A 27 3.79 11.38 -8.23
C GLY A 27 2.50 10.71 -7.78
N VAL A 28 2.59 9.81 -6.80
CA VAL A 28 1.42 9.16 -6.21
C VAL A 28 0.54 10.24 -5.56
N PRO A 29 -0.70 10.42 -6.01
CA PRO A 29 -1.52 11.53 -5.54
C PRO A 29 -1.96 11.29 -4.09
N PRO A 30 -2.13 12.37 -3.29
CA PRO A 30 -2.50 12.26 -1.86
C PRO A 30 -3.75 11.41 -1.61
N ILE A 31 -4.72 11.47 -2.52
CA ILE A 31 -5.96 10.69 -2.44
C ILE A 31 -5.73 9.18 -2.40
N ARG A 32 -4.66 8.68 -3.04
CA ARG A 32 -4.31 7.26 -3.04
C ARG A 32 -3.83 6.81 -1.66
N HIS A 33 -3.02 7.64 -1.01
CA HIS A 33 -2.57 7.41 0.36
C HIS A 33 -3.74 7.48 1.35
N ALA A 34 -4.66 8.44 1.15
CA ALA A 34 -5.88 8.56 1.95
C ALA A 34 -6.80 7.34 1.77
N ALA A 35 -6.98 6.85 0.54
CA ALA A 35 -7.79 5.66 0.25
C ALA A 35 -7.20 4.40 0.90
N PHE A 36 -5.87 4.23 0.85
CA PHE A 36 -5.20 3.15 1.54
C PHE A 36 -5.34 3.25 3.08
N ALA A 37 -5.15 4.45 3.64
CA ALA A 37 -5.36 4.70 5.06
C ALA A 37 -6.79 4.40 5.51
N ALA A 38 -7.79 4.80 4.71
CA ALA A 38 -9.20 4.51 4.97
C ALA A 38 -9.50 3.00 4.97
N LEU A 39 -8.90 2.24 4.05
CA LEU A 39 -9.03 0.77 4.04
C LEU A 39 -8.46 0.13 5.33
N ILE A 40 -7.28 0.57 5.77
CA ILE A 40 -6.68 0.08 7.00
C ILE A 40 -7.52 0.49 8.22
N GLY A 41 -7.98 1.73 8.28
CA GLY A 41 -8.88 2.21 9.32
C GLY A 41 -10.17 1.38 9.39
N ALA A 42 -10.81 1.13 8.25
CA ALA A 42 -12.00 0.29 8.16
C ALA A 42 -11.75 -1.15 8.63
N LEU A 43 -10.58 -1.72 8.30
CA LEU A 43 -10.18 -3.04 8.80
C LEU A 43 -10.05 -3.04 10.33
N VAL A 44 -9.34 -2.07 10.90
CA VAL A 44 -9.13 -1.98 12.35
C VAL A 44 -10.44 -1.69 13.10
N ALA A 45 -11.34 -0.90 12.52
CA ALA A 45 -12.66 -0.58 13.08
C ALA A 45 -13.70 -1.70 12.87
N SER A 46 -13.44 -2.69 12.01
CA SER A 46 -14.38 -3.77 11.71
C SER A 46 -14.93 -4.56 12.91
N PRO A 47 -14.25 -4.69 14.08
CA PRO A 47 -14.85 -5.31 15.26
C PRO A 47 -16.14 -4.62 15.72
N MET A 48 -16.30 -3.32 15.43
CA MET A 48 -17.50 -2.54 15.77
C MET A 48 -18.76 -3.06 15.07
N ALA A 49 -18.61 -3.72 13.91
CA ALA A 49 -19.71 -4.33 13.21
C ALA A 49 -20.07 -5.68 13.85
N PRO A 50 -21.32 -5.89 14.30
CA PRO A 50 -21.75 -7.15 14.89
C PRO A 50 -22.13 -8.20 13.85
N GLY A 51 -21.84 -9.48 14.14
CA GLY A 51 -22.35 -10.63 13.38
C GLY A 51 -22.14 -10.53 11.86
N ILE A 52 -23.22 -10.69 11.10
CA ILE A 52 -23.20 -10.71 9.62
C ILE A 52 -22.71 -9.37 9.03
N SER A 53 -23.02 -8.24 9.68
CA SER A 53 -22.60 -6.92 9.18
C SER A 53 -21.08 -6.76 9.12
N ARG A 54 -20.33 -7.49 9.95
CA ARG A 54 -18.86 -7.52 9.90
C ARG A 54 -18.38 -8.09 8.57
N PHE A 55 -18.98 -9.18 8.09
CA PHE A 55 -18.63 -9.76 6.81
C PHE A 55 -18.93 -8.81 5.65
N VAL A 56 -20.02 -8.04 5.73
CA VAL A 56 -20.34 -7.00 4.74
C VAL A 56 -19.24 -5.93 4.71
N VAL A 57 -18.76 -5.47 5.87
CA VAL A 57 -17.64 -4.51 5.96
C VAL A 57 -16.38 -5.10 5.34
N LEU A 58 -16.03 -6.35 5.66
CA LEU A 58 -14.84 -7.02 5.12
C LEU A 58 -14.93 -7.19 3.60
N ILE A 59 -16.09 -7.59 3.06
CA ILE A 59 -16.33 -7.66 1.61
C ILE A 59 -16.16 -6.28 0.99
N GLY A 60 -16.71 -5.23 1.62
CA GLY A 60 -16.55 -3.85 1.18
C GLY A 60 -15.08 -3.41 1.10
N ILE A 61 -14.26 -3.81 2.08
CA ILE A 61 -12.81 -3.56 2.08
C ILE A 61 -12.13 -4.24 0.88
N PHE A 62 -12.46 -5.50 0.58
CA PHE A 62 -11.89 -6.19 -0.58
C PHE A 62 -12.33 -5.56 -1.91
N VAL A 63 -13.60 -5.17 -2.03
CA VAL A 63 -14.12 -4.46 -3.22
C VAL A 63 -13.40 -3.12 -3.41
N ALA A 64 -13.24 -2.35 -2.33
CA ALA A 64 -12.51 -1.08 -2.36
C ALA A 64 -11.03 -1.28 -2.70
N LEU A 65 -10.38 -2.34 -2.20
CA LEU A 65 -9.02 -2.70 -2.60
C LEU A 65 -8.91 -2.96 -4.10
N ILE A 66 -9.84 -3.74 -4.67
CA ILE A 66 -9.88 -4.00 -6.12
C ILE A 66 -10.09 -2.69 -6.89
N ALA A 67 -10.97 -1.81 -6.41
CA ALA A 67 -11.20 -0.50 -7.03
C ALA A 67 -9.93 0.36 -7.04
N ILE A 68 -9.18 0.42 -5.93
CA ILE A 68 -7.89 1.11 -5.85
C ILE A 68 -6.90 0.51 -6.83
N ILE A 69 -6.75 -0.82 -6.89
CA ILE A 69 -5.84 -1.48 -7.83
C ILE A 69 -6.21 -1.13 -9.29
N ARG A 70 -7.51 -1.17 -9.63
CA ARG A 70 -7.99 -0.80 -10.98
C ARG A 70 -7.75 0.68 -11.28
N TRP A 71 -7.84 1.55 -10.29
CA TRP A 71 -7.60 2.98 -10.44
C TRP A 71 -6.10 3.27 -10.59
N ASP A 72 -5.25 2.64 -9.78
CA ASP A 72 -3.79 2.72 -9.86
C ASP A 72 -3.31 2.28 -11.24
N ARG A 73 -3.80 1.14 -11.75
CA ARG A 73 -3.48 0.66 -13.10
C ARG A 73 -3.95 1.61 -14.20
N ARG A 74 -5.11 2.24 -14.05
CA ARG A 74 -5.65 3.19 -15.03
C ARG A 74 -4.91 4.52 -15.06
N ARG A 75 -4.52 5.06 -13.90
CA ARG A 75 -3.86 6.37 -13.80
C ARG A 75 -2.35 6.32 -13.91
N MET A 76 -1.73 5.33 -13.31
CA MET A 76 -0.27 5.23 -13.20
C MET A 76 0.32 4.16 -14.12
N GLY A 77 -0.52 3.39 -14.85
CA GLY A 77 -0.09 2.28 -15.70
C GLY A 77 0.40 1.05 -14.93
N MET A 78 0.55 1.15 -13.61
CA MET A 78 1.07 0.10 -12.74
C MET A 78 0.50 0.18 -11.34
N PHE A 79 0.47 -0.95 -10.64
CA PHE A 79 0.17 -1.04 -9.22
C PHE A 79 1.47 -1.28 -8.44
N ILE A 80 1.74 -0.43 -7.44
CA ILE A 80 2.92 -0.58 -6.58
C ILE A 80 2.66 -1.74 -5.62
N ASN A 81 3.33 -2.87 -5.86
CA ASN A 81 3.19 -4.09 -5.08
C ASN A 81 4.29 -4.20 -4.01
N GLY A 82 3.90 -4.47 -2.76
CA GLY A 82 4.81 -4.61 -1.62
C GLY A 82 5.56 -5.94 -1.58
N TYR A 83 5.06 -6.94 -2.31
CA TYR A 83 5.64 -8.29 -2.38
C TYR A 83 6.84 -8.40 -3.33
N ARG A 84 7.19 -7.35 -4.08
CA ARG A 84 8.40 -7.34 -4.92
C ARG A 84 9.65 -7.47 -4.05
N ALA A 85 10.62 -8.27 -4.48
CA ALA A 85 11.92 -8.36 -3.83
C ALA A 85 12.61 -6.97 -3.83
N GLY A 86 12.91 -6.44 -2.64
CA GLY A 86 13.45 -5.09 -2.43
C GLY A 86 13.20 -4.57 -1.00
N LYS A 87 13.64 -3.34 -0.70
CA LYS A 87 13.42 -2.68 0.60
C LYS A 87 11.95 -2.39 0.85
N THR A 88 11.12 -2.29 -0.19
CA THR A 88 9.65 -2.19 -0.06
C THR A 88 9.02 -3.36 0.69
N ARG A 89 9.63 -4.55 0.63
CA ARG A 89 9.14 -5.74 1.33
C ARG A 89 9.25 -5.59 2.85
N TRP A 90 10.35 -5.01 3.32
CA TRP A 90 10.56 -4.74 4.75
C TRP A 90 9.56 -3.71 5.28
N ILE A 91 9.24 -2.68 4.51
CA ILE A 91 8.22 -1.70 4.89
C ILE A 91 6.84 -2.38 4.99
N THR A 92 6.53 -3.27 4.05
CA THR A 92 5.27 -4.04 4.07
C THR A 92 5.18 -4.91 5.33
N PHE A 93 6.25 -5.63 5.69
CA PHE A 93 6.28 -6.44 6.91
C PHE A 93 6.23 -5.60 8.19
N ALA A 94 6.92 -4.45 8.22
CA ALA A 94 6.84 -3.53 9.35
C ALA A 94 5.42 -3.00 9.54
N MET A 95 4.75 -2.56 8.46
CA MET A 95 3.35 -2.14 8.53
C MET A 95 2.44 -3.27 8.97
N LEU A 96 2.61 -4.49 8.45
CA LEU A 96 1.83 -5.64 8.86
C LEU A 96 2.02 -5.94 10.35
N GLY A 97 3.27 -5.91 10.82
CA GLY A 97 3.64 -6.11 12.23
C GLY A 97 3.12 -5.03 13.18
N VAL A 98 2.66 -3.88 12.67
CA VAL A 98 2.04 -2.81 13.48
C VAL A 98 0.52 -2.85 13.38
N ILE A 99 -0.03 -2.97 12.17
CA ILE A 99 -1.47 -2.94 11.91
C ILE A 99 -2.16 -4.17 12.50
N LEU A 100 -1.54 -5.35 12.39
CA LEU A 100 -2.15 -6.59 12.87
C LEU A 100 -2.30 -6.58 14.40
N PRO A 101 -1.27 -6.22 15.21
CA PRO A 101 -1.46 -6.05 16.64
C PRO A 101 -2.49 -4.99 17.03
N LEU A 102 -2.55 -3.85 16.33
CA LEU A 102 -3.57 -2.83 16.60
C LEU A 102 -4.99 -3.37 16.36
N HIS A 103 -5.18 -4.16 15.30
CA HIS A 103 -6.47 -4.80 15.02
C HIS A 103 -6.82 -5.84 16.09
N MET A 104 -5.88 -6.71 16.47
CA MET A 104 -6.08 -7.70 17.53
C MET A 104 -6.37 -7.06 18.88
N LEU A 105 -5.66 -5.98 19.23
CA LEU A 105 -5.88 -5.21 20.45
C LEU A 105 -7.28 -4.58 20.45
N GLY A 106 -7.71 -3.98 19.33
CA GLY A 106 -9.06 -3.44 19.21
C GLY A 106 -10.13 -4.51 19.38
N PHE A 107 -9.92 -5.68 18.78
CA PHE A 107 -10.82 -6.82 18.94
C PHE A 107 -10.92 -7.27 20.40
N TRP A 108 -9.77 -7.48 21.06
CA TRP A 108 -9.70 -7.91 22.46
C TRP A 108 -10.31 -6.89 23.45
N LEU A 109 -10.02 -5.60 23.27
CA LEU A 109 -10.59 -4.55 24.13
C LEU A 109 -12.11 -4.45 23.97
N MET A 110 -12.63 -4.66 22.76
CA MET A 110 -14.07 -4.58 22.53
C MET A 110 -14.82 -5.84 22.99
N ILE A 111 -14.31 -7.03 22.66
CA ILE A 111 -15.00 -8.29 22.90
C ILE A 111 -14.82 -8.74 24.35
N ASP A 112 -13.59 -8.75 24.87
CA ASP A 112 -13.29 -9.26 26.21
C ASP A 112 -13.50 -8.21 27.30
N HIS A 113 -13.26 -6.93 27.00
CA HIS A 113 -13.32 -5.84 27.99
C HIS A 113 -14.51 -4.89 27.79
N GLY A 114 -15.32 -5.08 26.74
CA GLY A 114 -16.52 -4.28 26.49
C GLY A 114 -16.25 -2.82 26.09
N ILE A 115 -15.01 -2.43 25.78
CA ILE A 115 -14.62 -1.06 25.44
C ILE A 115 -14.96 -0.77 23.97
N ARG A 116 -16.22 -0.38 23.71
CA ARG A 116 -16.79 -0.25 22.35
C ARG A 116 -16.14 0.83 21.48
N TRP A 117 -15.50 1.85 22.07
CA TRP A 117 -14.84 2.92 21.32
C TRP A 117 -13.38 2.61 20.98
N ALA A 118 -12.77 1.60 21.61
CA ALA A 118 -11.35 1.29 21.44
C ALA A 118 -10.97 0.97 19.98
N PRO A 119 -11.74 0.15 19.22
CA PRO A 119 -11.42 -0.10 17.81
C PRO A 119 -11.42 1.17 16.96
N LEU A 120 -12.29 2.15 17.26
CA LEU A 120 -12.35 3.41 16.52
C LEU A 120 -11.11 4.26 16.77
N ALA A 121 -10.69 4.40 18.03
CA ALA A 121 -9.48 5.14 18.39
C ALA A 121 -8.23 4.49 17.76
N LEU A 122 -8.12 3.16 17.83
CA LEU A 122 -7.03 2.41 17.21
C LEU A 122 -7.08 2.49 15.68
N ALA A 123 -8.27 2.56 15.08
CA ALA A 123 -8.42 2.74 13.64
C ALA A 123 -7.89 4.11 13.17
N LEU A 124 -8.09 5.18 13.93
CA LEU A 124 -7.52 6.50 13.62
C LEU A 124 -5.99 6.46 13.66
N VAL A 125 -5.41 5.83 14.70
CA VAL A 125 -3.97 5.64 14.81
C VAL A 125 -3.44 4.80 13.65
N ALA A 126 -4.07 3.66 13.37
CA ALA A 126 -3.69 2.78 12.26
C ALA A 126 -3.80 3.48 10.91
N SER A 127 -4.80 4.35 10.71
CA SER A 127 -4.98 5.13 9.49
C SER A 127 -3.85 6.15 9.31
N ALA A 128 -3.47 6.86 10.38
CA ALA A 128 -2.34 7.80 10.35
C ALA A 128 -1.01 7.09 10.01
N ILE A 129 -0.77 5.94 10.65
CA ILE A 129 0.40 5.09 10.37
C ILE A 129 0.37 4.59 8.93
N ALA A 130 -0.79 4.11 8.45
CA ALA A 130 -0.95 3.62 7.09
C ALA A 130 -0.75 4.72 6.05
N TYR A 131 -1.23 5.95 6.30
CA TYR A 131 -0.98 7.09 5.43
C TYR A 131 0.51 7.41 5.34
N GLY A 132 1.17 7.60 6.49
CA GLY A 132 2.60 7.89 6.55
C GLY A 132 3.45 6.77 5.96
N GLY A 133 3.13 5.52 6.29
CA GLY A 133 3.74 4.32 5.73
C GLY A 133 3.57 4.23 4.22
N SER A 134 2.39 4.54 3.68
CA SER A 134 2.14 4.56 2.23
C SER A 134 2.95 5.64 1.53
N VAL A 135 3.07 6.84 2.10
CA VAL A 135 3.91 7.92 1.57
C VAL A 135 5.38 7.50 1.58
N TRP A 136 5.87 6.96 2.70
CA TRP A 136 7.26 6.52 2.81
C TRP A 136 7.58 5.34 1.89
N TRP A 137 6.65 4.40 1.78
CA TRP A 137 6.75 3.26 0.87
C TRP A 137 6.91 3.71 -0.59
N CYS A 138 6.09 4.66 -1.05
CA CYS A 138 6.22 5.23 -2.40
C CYS A 138 7.52 6.02 -2.59
N ARG A 139 8.03 6.69 -1.56
CA ARG A 139 9.34 7.36 -1.62
C ARG A 139 10.48 6.34 -1.76
N VAL A 140 10.46 5.26 -0.98
CA VAL A 140 11.47 4.20 -1.06
C VAL A 140 11.39 3.49 -2.40
N PHE A 141 10.20 3.14 -2.87
CA PHE A 141 10.00 2.52 -4.18
C PHE A 141 10.60 3.36 -5.32
N ARG A 142 10.38 4.68 -5.28
CA ARG A 142 10.95 5.60 -6.27
C ARG A 142 12.47 5.69 -6.17
N ARG A 143 13.02 5.72 -4.95
CA ARG A 143 14.48 5.70 -4.73
C ARG A 143 15.11 4.41 -5.21
N GLU A 144 14.47 3.25 -5.02
CA GLU A 144 14.96 1.98 -5.52
C GLU A 144 14.91 1.91 -7.04
N LEU A 145 13.83 2.42 -7.65
CA LEU A 145 13.75 2.55 -9.10
C LEU A 145 14.89 3.42 -9.64
N LEU A 146 15.13 4.59 -9.06
CA LEU A 146 16.19 5.50 -9.49
C LEU A 146 17.60 4.98 -9.19
N GLY A 147 17.82 4.36 -8.03
CA GLY A 147 19.12 3.79 -7.65
C GLY A 147 19.45 2.47 -8.36
N SER A 148 18.47 1.81 -9.00
CA SER A 148 18.72 0.70 -9.92
C SER A 148 19.12 1.14 -11.35
N LEU A 149 19.20 2.45 -11.58
CA LEU A 149 19.58 3.10 -12.85
C LEU A 149 20.92 3.86 -12.73
N ALA A 150 21.62 3.69 -11.61
CA ALA A 150 22.94 4.28 -11.32
C ALA A 150 23.93 3.16 -11.02
#